data_AF-A0AA35XCE3-F1
#
_entry.id   AF-A0AA35XCE3-F1
#
_cell.length_a   1.000
_cell.length_b   1.000
_cell.length_c   1.000
_cell.angle_alpha   90.00
_cell.angle_beta   90.00
_cell.angle_gamma   90.00
#
_symmetry.space_group_name_H-M   'P 1'
#
loop_
_entity.id
_entity.type
_entity.pdbx_description
1 polymer ?
#
loop_
_entity_poly.entity_id
_entity_poly.type
_entity_poly.pdbx_seq_one_letter_code
_entity_poly.pdbx_strand_id
1 'polypeptide(L)'
;MGRTMADRPLKKSASSSNPDRVATGPHQRSKTTIKRLQMYKSGGKVVRNRQGKVLRPAPFQTSVKSGEVARVEPNRKWFGNTKVITQSALQTFQEEMGKVIKDPYKVVMRKTGLPISLLQETSKHARVHLLDTESFKATFGQHSLRKRPKLFSSDLQELAETAQKNAETYKEDEDKDIVREAPEARAEMRECVFSKGQSKRIWNELHKVVDSSDVVVQVLDARDPQGTRSSISRAT
;
A
#
# COMPACT_ATOMS: atom_id res chain seq x y z
N MET A 1 -19.12 -27.05 -11.18
CA MET A 1 -19.31 -28.02 -10.09
C MET A 1 -17.96 -28.59 -9.70
N GLY A 2 -17.41 -28.17 -8.56
CA GLY A 2 -16.17 -28.73 -8.04
C GLY A 2 -16.36 -30.21 -7.78
N ARG A 3 -15.38 -31.05 -8.16
CA ARG A 3 -15.38 -32.44 -7.70
C ARG A 3 -15.40 -32.38 -6.18
N THR A 4 -16.53 -32.78 -5.59
CA THR A 4 -16.53 -33.28 -4.22
C THR A 4 -15.40 -34.31 -4.19
N MET A 5 -14.46 -34.14 -3.25
CA MET A 5 -13.40 -35.11 -3.02
C MET A 5 -14.09 -36.48 -2.98
N ALA A 6 -13.91 -37.30 -4.02
CA ALA A 6 -14.46 -38.65 -4.03
C ALA A 6 -14.07 -39.28 -2.69
N ASP A 7 -15.08 -39.72 -1.93
CA ASP A 7 -14.92 -40.15 -0.53
C ASP A 7 -13.72 -41.08 -0.45
N ARG A 8 -12.62 -40.56 0.09
CA ARG A 8 -11.43 -41.38 0.28
C ARG A 8 -11.85 -42.44 1.29
N PRO A 9 -11.64 -43.74 1.00
CA PRO A 9 -11.99 -44.79 1.94
C PRO A 9 -11.34 -44.51 3.29
N LEU A 10 -12.14 -44.59 4.36
CA LEU A 10 -11.69 -44.37 5.73
C LEU A 10 -10.51 -45.29 6.02
N LYS A 11 -9.38 -44.71 6.42
CA LYS A 11 -8.21 -45.50 6.80
C LYS A 11 -8.47 -46.11 8.17
N LYS A 12 -8.54 -47.44 8.24
CA LYS A 12 -8.80 -48.20 9.48
C LYS A 12 -7.59 -48.28 10.44
N SER A 13 -6.46 -47.63 10.14
CA SER A 13 -5.24 -47.80 10.95
C SER A 13 -5.29 -46.99 12.25
N ALA A 14 -4.82 -47.57 13.36
CA ALA A 14 -4.73 -46.89 14.66
C ALA A 14 -3.52 -45.94 14.79
N SER A 15 -2.80 -45.67 13.69
CA SER A 15 -1.56 -44.88 13.72
C SER A 15 -1.79 -43.46 14.26
N SER A 16 -0.82 -42.96 15.04
CA SER A 16 -0.78 -41.57 15.52
C SER A 16 -0.81 -40.53 14.38
N SER A 17 -0.46 -40.95 13.16
CA SER A 17 -0.48 -40.14 11.95
C SER A 17 -1.77 -40.26 11.15
N ASN A 18 -2.71 -41.14 11.50
CA ASN A 18 -3.97 -41.30 10.78
C ASN A 18 -5.02 -40.28 11.23
N PRO A 19 -5.54 -39.40 10.34
CA PRO A 19 -6.60 -38.46 10.68
C PRO A 19 -7.95 -39.13 10.98
N ASP A 20 -8.15 -40.37 10.55
CA ASP A 20 -9.42 -41.10 10.67
C ASP A 20 -9.41 -42.13 11.82
N ARG A 21 -8.39 -42.12 12.69
CA ARG A 21 -8.39 -42.99 13.88
C ARG A 21 -9.45 -42.54 14.89
N VAL A 22 -10.03 -43.50 15.61
CA VAL A 22 -10.87 -43.21 16.78
C VAL A 22 -9.98 -42.73 17.91
N ALA A 23 -10.31 -41.57 18.51
CA ALA A 23 -9.54 -41.04 19.63
C ALA A 23 -9.89 -41.79 20.92
N THR A 24 -8.94 -42.52 21.49
CA THR A 24 -9.14 -43.34 22.70
C THR A 24 -8.87 -42.58 24.00
N GLY A 25 -8.34 -41.35 23.95
CA GLY A 25 -8.03 -40.59 25.17
C GLY A 25 -7.64 -39.11 24.95
N PRO A 26 -7.52 -38.33 26.04
CA PRO A 26 -7.40 -36.86 26.01
C PRO A 26 -6.05 -36.35 25.48
N HIS A 27 -4.98 -37.15 25.58
CA HIS A 27 -3.64 -36.77 25.11
C HIS A 27 -3.40 -37.04 23.61
N GLN A 28 -4.43 -37.50 22.89
CA GLN A 28 -4.32 -37.78 21.47
C GLN A 28 -4.50 -36.51 20.64
N ARG A 29 -3.66 -36.34 19.61
CA ARG A 29 -3.79 -35.24 18.66
C ARG A 29 -5.14 -35.30 17.94
N SER A 30 -5.80 -34.16 17.80
CA SER A 30 -7.05 -34.03 17.04
C SER A 30 -6.84 -34.25 15.54
N LYS A 31 -7.92 -34.56 14.81
CA LYS A 31 -7.93 -34.74 13.35
C LYS A 31 -7.34 -33.54 12.61
N THR A 32 -7.63 -32.32 13.05
CA THR A 32 -7.11 -31.07 12.44
C THR A 32 -5.61 -30.93 12.68
N THR A 33 -5.13 -31.17 13.89
CA THR A 33 -3.70 -31.16 14.21
C THR A 33 -2.92 -32.18 13.41
N ILE A 34 -3.45 -33.40 13.24
CA ILE A 34 -2.82 -34.45 12.44
C ILE A 34 -2.70 -34.02 10.97
N LYS A 35 -3.76 -33.47 10.37
CA LYS A 35 -3.73 -32.96 8.99
C LYS A 35 -2.71 -31.82 8.82
N ARG A 36 -2.62 -30.90 9.79
CA ARG A 36 -1.62 -29.82 9.78
C ARG A 36 -0.19 -30.35 9.86
N LEU A 37 0.09 -31.32 10.72
CA LEU A 37 1.42 -31.94 10.79
C LEU A 37 1.76 -32.73 9.53
N GLN A 38 0.78 -33.41 8.94
CA GLN A 38 0.96 -34.07 7.65
C GLN A 38 1.30 -33.09 6.52
N MET A 39 0.78 -31.86 6.56
CA MET A 39 1.15 -30.80 5.61
C MET A 39 2.66 -30.54 5.64
N TYR A 40 3.23 -30.29 6.83
CA TYR A 40 4.67 -30.07 6.98
C TYR A 40 5.49 -31.32 6.62
N LYS A 41 5.07 -32.51 7.06
CA LYS A 41 5.80 -33.76 6.81
C LYS A 41 5.80 -34.16 5.34
N SER A 42 4.66 -34.01 4.65
CA SER A 42 4.56 -34.33 3.23
C SER A 42 5.29 -33.31 2.36
N GLY A 43 5.57 -32.12 2.88
CA GLY A 43 6.48 -31.14 2.29
C GLY A 43 6.13 -30.74 0.86
N GLY A 44 4.85 -30.84 0.48
CA GLY A 44 4.40 -30.59 -0.88
C GLY A 44 4.93 -31.57 -1.92
N LYS A 45 5.36 -32.77 -1.52
CA LYS A 45 6.01 -33.71 -2.44
C LYS A 45 5.00 -34.41 -3.36
N VAL A 46 5.43 -34.62 -4.60
CA VAL A 46 4.74 -35.44 -5.61
C VAL A 46 4.81 -36.92 -5.23
N VAL A 47 3.72 -37.66 -5.43
CA VAL A 47 3.70 -39.12 -5.24
C VAL A 47 3.90 -39.80 -6.59
N ARG A 48 4.92 -40.66 -6.69
CA ARG A 48 5.29 -41.37 -7.92
C ARG A 48 5.12 -42.88 -7.78
N ASN A 49 4.95 -43.57 -8.90
CA ASN A 49 5.07 -45.03 -8.95
C ASN A 49 6.55 -45.46 -9.02
N ARG A 50 6.82 -46.77 -8.97
CA ARG A 50 8.18 -47.33 -9.07
C ARG A 50 8.89 -46.97 -10.39
N GLN A 51 8.14 -46.75 -11.46
CA GLN A 51 8.65 -46.34 -12.78
C GLN A 51 8.89 -44.83 -12.88
N GLY A 52 8.68 -44.06 -11.81
CA GLY A 52 8.86 -42.59 -11.79
C GLY A 52 7.69 -41.76 -12.35
N LYS A 53 6.61 -42.40 -12.80
CA LYS A 53 5.40 -41.69 -13.26
C LYS A 53 4.65 -41.07 -12.07
N VAL A 54 4.19 -39.84 -12.23
CA VAL A 54 3.45 -39.09 -11.20
C VAL A 54 2.05 -39.68 -11.06
N LEU A 55 1.75 -40.21 -9.88
CA LEU A 55 0.42 -40.71 -9.51
C LEU A 55 -0.45 -39.60 -8.90
N ARG A 56 0.15 -38.76 -8.04
CA ARG A 56 -0.52 -37.58 -7.48
C ARG A 56 0.43 -36.38 -7.55
N PRO A 57 0.01 -35.28 -8.19
CA PRO A 57 0.82 -34.07 -8.22
C PRO A 57 0.96 -33.48 -6.81
N ALA A 58 1.93 -32.57 -6.66
CA ALA A 58 2.08 -31.80 -5.44
C ALA A 58 0.82 -30.95 -5.18
N PRO A 59 0.52 -30.62 -3.92
CA PRO A 59 -0.50 -29.63 -3.58
C PRO A 59 -0.31 -28.34 -4.39
N PHE A 60 -1.41 -27.78 -4.91
CA PHE A 60 -1.42 -26.56 -5.73
C PHE A 60 -0.65 -26.63 -7.07
N GLN A 61 -0.22 -27.82 -7.50
CA GLN A 61 0.42 -28.06 -8.81
C GLN A 61 -0.41 -28.99 -9.70
N THR A 62 -1.74 -28.96 -9.55
CA THR A 62 -2.65 -29.71 -10.43
C THR A 62 -2.79 -29.00 -11.76
N SER A 63 -2.59 -29.73 -12.86
CA SER A 63 -2.97 -29.24 -14.18
C SER A 63 -4.49 -29.33 -14.38
N VAL A 64 -5.00 -28.35 -15.12
CA VAL A 64 -6.37 -28.33 -15.60
C VAL A 64 -6.55 -29.44 -16.64
N LYS A 65 -7.74 -30.05 -16.73
CA LYS A 65 -7.98 -31.07 -17.76
C LYS A 65 -7.98 -30.40 -19.14
N SER A 66 -7.40 -31.07 -20.14
CA SER A 66 -7.46 -30.60 -21.53
C SER A 66 -8.92 -30.38 -21.94
N GLY A 67 -9.24 -29.19 -22.44
CA GLY A 67 -10.60 -28.78 -22.82
C GLY A 67 -11.47 -28.19 -21.71
N GLU A 68 -10.97 -28.07 -20.47
CA GLU A 68 -11.68 -27.34 -19.41
C GLU A 68 -11.54 -25.82 -19.65
N VAL A 69 -12.68 -25.16 -19.88
CA VAL A 69 -12.75 -23.73 -20.20
C VAL A 69 -13.37 -22.98 -19.02
N ALA A 70 -12.68 -21.95 -18.51
CA ALA A 70 -13.24 -21.02 -17.54
C ALA A 70 -14.23 -20.08 -18.25
N ARG A 71 -15.52 -20.27 -18.00
CA ARG A 71 -16.59 -19.41 -18.52
C ARG A 71 -17.29 -18.68 -17.37
N VAL A 72 -17.60 -17.41 -17.56
CA VAL A 72 -18.43 -16.63 -16.65
C VAL A 72 -19.87 -16.67 -17.17
N GLU A 73 -20.79 -17.14 -16.35
CA GLU A 73 -22.20 -17.20 -16.71
C GLU A 73 -22.81 -15.79 -16.79
N PRO A 74 -23.56 -15.47 -17.85
CA PRO A 74 -24.29 -14.20 -17.92
C PRO A 74 -25.35 -14.17 -16.81
N ASN A 75 -25.25 -13.19 -15.90
CA ASN A 75 -26.18 -13.03 -14.78
C ASN A 75 -26.57 -11.55 -14.63
N ARG A 76 -27.87 -11.27 -14.54
CA ARG A 76 -28.38 -9.90 -14.34
C ARG A 76 -27.87 -9.28 -13.04
N LYS A 77 -27.54 -10.11 -12.04
CA LYS A 77 -27.00 -9.67 -10.74
C LYS A 77 -25.64 -8.98 -10.85
N TRP A 78 -24.87 -9.20 -11.92
CA TRP A 78 -23.60 -8.50 -12.14
C TRP A 78 -23.76 -7.00 -12.31
N PHE A 79 -24.92 -6.57 -12.83
CA PHE A 79 -25.20 -5.18 -13.17
C PHE A 79 -26.03 -4.45 -12.11
N GLY A 80 -26.36 -5.11 -11.00
CA GLY A 80 -27.03 -4.48 -9.88
C GLY A 80 -26.04 -3.73 -8.98
N ASN A 81 -26.50 -2.64 -8.36
CA ASN A 81 -25.69 -1.91 -7.37
C ASN A 81 -25.39 -2.82 -6.17
N THR A 82 -24.12 -3.14 -5.91
CA THR A 82 -23.71 -4.09 -4.86
C THR A 82 -23.41 -3.43 -3.51
N LYS A 83 -23.02 -2.16 -3.50
CA LYS A 83 -22.74 -1.37 -2.29
C LYS A 83 -23.45 -0.02 -2.40
N VAL A 84 -24.55 0.14 -1.68
CA VAL A 84 -25.33 1.39 -1.60
C VAL A 84 -25.34 1.88 -0.16
N ILE A 85 -25.18 3.18 0.04
CA ILE A 85 -25.24 3.84 1.33
C ILE A 85 -26.17 5.06 1.22
N THR A 86 -26.92 5.34 2.30
CA THR A 86 -27.74 6.55 2.37
C THR A 86 -26.87 7.75 2.74
N GLN A 87 -27.27 8.94 2.27
CA GLN A 87 -26.51 10.17 2.55
C GLN A 87 -26.39 10.46 4.06
N SER A 88 -27.46 10.24 4.82
CA SER A 88 -27.47 10.46 6.29
C SER A 88 -26.51 9.53 7.03
N ALA A 89 -26.47 8.24 6.65
CA ALA A 89 -25.53 7.29 7.22
C ALA A 89 -24.08 7.62 6.83
N LEU A 90 -23.86 8.11 5.61
CA LEU A 90 -22.56 8.55 5.14
C LEU A 90 -22.04 9.74 5.95
N GLN A 91 -22.87 10.76 6.19
CA GLN A 91 -22.50 11.93 6.98
C GLN A 91 -22.21 11.57 8.44
N THR A 92 -23.07 10.76 9.07
CA THR A 92 -22.85 10.28 10.44
C THR A 92 -21.53 9.50 10.55
N PHE A 93 -21.25 8.67 9.56
CA PHE A 93 -19.99 7.91 9.49
C PHE A 93 -18.78 8.85 9.33
N GLN A 94 -18.89 9.90 8.52
CA GLN A 94 -17.84 10.91 8.35
C GLN A 94 -17.49 11.59 9.67
N GLU A 95 -18.49 12.04 10.42
CA GLU A 95 -18.30 12.72 11.69
C GLU A 95 -17.65 11.81 12.75
N GLU A 96 -18.12 10.57 12.89
CA GLU A 96 -17.58 9.63 13.88
C GLU A 96 -16.17 9.14 13.52
N MET A 97 -15.89 8.84 12.26
CA MET A 97 -14.53 8.48 11.83
C MET A 97 -13.55 9.64 11.96
N GLY A 98 -14.00 10.87 11.68
CA GLY A 98 -13.18 12.07 11.89
C GLY A 98 -12.77 12.26 13.36
N LYS A 99 -13.65 11.91 14.31
CA LYS A 99 -13.34 11.93 15.75
C LYS A 99 -12.35 10.83 16.13
N VAL A 100 -12.56 9.61 15.63
CA VAL A 100 -11.71 8.45 15.98
C VAL A 100 -10.30 8.57 15.39
N ILE A 101 -10.15 9.03 14.14
CA ILE A 101 -8.84 9.17 13.48
C ILE A 101 -7.94 10.21 14.18
N LYS A 102 -8.54 11.26 14.75
CA LYS A 102 -7.80 12.32 15.47
C LYS A 102 -7.35 11.88 16.86
N ASP A 103 -7.99 10.87 17.45
CA ASP A 103 -7.69 10.38 18.79
C ASP A 103 -6.62 9.27 18.74
N PRO A 104 -5.37 9.52 19.20
CA PRO A 104 -4.29 8.54 19.11
C PRO A 104 -4.48 7.31 20.02
N TYR A 105 -5.42 7.36 20.98
CA TYR A 105 -5.69 6.26 21.89
C TYR A 105 -6.79 5.32 21.40
N LYS A 106 -7.52 5.70 20.34
CA LYS A 106 -8.56 4.88 19.73
C LYS A 106 -8.04 4.24 18.45
N VAL A 107 -8.25 2.93 18.33
CA VAL A 107 -7.79 2.14 17.18
C VAL A 107 -8.97 1.47 16.50
N VAL A 108 -9.00 1.54 15.16
CA VAL A 108 -10.00 0.86 14.34
C VAL A 108 -9.60 -0.61 14.16
N MET A 109 -10.28 -1.52 14.85
CA MET A 109 -10.00 -2.96 14.79
C MET A 109 -10.45 -3.61 13.47
N ARG A 110 -11.59 -3.17 12.93
CA ARG A 110 -12.13 -3.69 11.66
C ARG A 110 -12.40 -2.53 10.73
N LYS A 111 -11.64 -2.46 9.64
CA LYS A 111 -11.86 -1.46 8.59
C LYS A 111 -13.22 -1.70 7.93
N THR A 112 -13.97 -0.64 7.70
CA THR A 112 -15.25 -0.74 6.98
C THR A 112 -14.99 -1.05 5.51
N GLY A 113 -15.83 -1.87 4.89
CA GLY A 113 -15.78 -2.13 3.45
C GLY A 113 -16.33 -0.98 2.58
N LEU A 114 -16.60 0.18 3.18
CA LEU A 114 -17.03 1.41 2.53
C LEU A 114 -15.82 2.16 1.96
N PRO A 115 -15.94 2.82 0.79
CA PRO A 115 -14.86 3.61 0.22
C PRO A 115 -14.60 4.85 1.08
N ILE A 116 -13.53 4.80 1.86
CA ILE A 116 -13.08 5.89 2.75
C ILE A 116 -12.66 7.13 1.94
N SER A 117 -12.38 7.00 0.64
CA SER A 117 -12.06 8.13 -0.24
C SER A 117 -13.14 9.21 -0.29
N LEU A 118 -14.40 8.88 0.01
CA LEU A 118 -15.51 9.85 0.14
C LEU A 118 -15.41 10.72 1.40
N LEU A 119 -14.57 10.37 2.38
CA LEU A 119 -14.31 11.22 3.55
C LEU A 119 -13.36 12.38 3.25
N GLN A 120 -12.55 12.27 2.19
CA GLN A 120 -11.45 13.19 1.88
C GLN A 120 -11.71 13.92 0.56
N GLU A 121 -12.95 14.37 0.31
CA GLU A 121 -13.20 15.29 -0.80
C GLU A 121 -12.60 16.66 -0.47
N THR A 122 -11.29 16.78 -0.70
CA THR A 122 -10.65 18.08 -0.89
C THR A 122 -11.08 18.61 -2.24
N SER A 123 -11.34 19.92 -2.36
CA SER A 123 -11.64 20.54 -3.65
C SER A 123 -10.58 20.13 -4.68
N LYS A 124 -11.01 19.49 -5.78
CA LYS A 124 -10.10 18.93 -6.81
C LYS A 124 -9.15 19.97 -7.41
N HIS A 125 -9.52 21.24 -7.32
CA HIS A 125 -8.73 22.36 -7.80
C HIS A 125 -8.66 23.45 -6.72
N ALA A 126 -7.64 23.40 -5.88
CA ALA A 126 -7.33 24.50 -4.96
C ALA A 126 -6.86 25.77 -5.72
N ARG A 127 -6.38 25.61 -6.96
CA ARG A 127 -6.03 26.69 -7.89
C ARG A 127 -6.63 26.36 -9.26
N VAL A 128 -6.98 27.41 -10.01
CA VAL A 128 -7.47 27.28 -11.40
C VAL A 128 -6.38 26.62 -12.26
N HIS A 129 -6.77 25.66 -13.10
CA HIS A 129 -5.83 24.98 -14.01
C HIS A 129 -5.44 25.92 -15.17
N LEU A 130 -4.39 26.72 -14.96
CA LEU A 130 -3.95 27.75 -15.90
C LEU A 130 -3.69 27.19 -17.30
N LEU A 131 -3.18 25.96 -17.40
CA LEU A 131 -2.84 25.29 -18.66
C LEU A 131 -4.05 25.00 -19.58
N ASP A 132 -5.27 24.89 -19.02
CA ASP A 132 -6.48 24.72 -19.84
C ASP A 132 -6.86 26.02 -20.54
N THR A 133 -6.58 27.15 -19.88
CA THR A 133 -6.87 28.49 -20.42
C THR A 133 -5.72 29.04 -21.26
N GLU A 134 -4.48 28.73 -20.88
CA GLU A 134 -3.25 29.29 -21.40
C GLU A 134 -2.21 28.17 -21.55
N SER A 135 -2.31 27.40 -22.64
CA SER A 135 -1.33 26.36 -22.95
C SER A 135 0.03 26.96 -23.35
N PHE A 136 1.13 26.23 -23.08
CA PHE A 136 2.49 26.70 -23.38
C PHE A 136 2.70 27.14 -24.83
N LYS A 137 2.11 26.41 -25.80
CA LYS A 137 2.20 26.74 -27.23
C LYS A 137 1.54 28.08 -27.57
N ALA A 138 0.46 28.41 -26.88
CA ALA A 138 -0.28 29.66 -27.08
C ALA A 138 0.34 30.84 -26.31
N THR A 139 1.05 30.59 -25.20
CA THR A 139 1.68 31.66 -24.40
C THR A 139 3.11 31.98 -24.84
N PHE A 140 3.90 30.99 -25.24
CA PHE A 140 5.32 31.14 -25.57
C PHE A 140 5.68 30.49 -26.92
N GLY A 141 6.69 31.04 -27.59
CA GLY A 141 7.22 30.51 -28.85
C GLY A 141 6.62 31.16 -30.10
N GLN A 142 6.97 30.58 -31.26
CA GLN A 142 6.67 31.16 -32.58
C GLN A 142 5.17 31.29 -32.88
N HIS A 143 4.35 30.42 -32.30
CA HIS A 143 2.88 30.44 -32.44
C HIS A 143 2.17 31.09 -31.24
N SER A 144 2.87 31.93 -30.47
CA SER A 144 2.28 32.60 -29.31
C SER A 144 1.18 33.58 -29.72
N LEU A 145 0.01 33.40 -29.10
CA LEU A 145 -1.19 34.23 -29.28
C LEU A 145 -1.28 35.32 -28.20
N ARG A 146 -0.60 35.16 -27.06
CA ARG A 146 -0.64 36.14 -25.96
C ARG A 146 0.12 37.42 -26.32
N LYS A 147 -0.58 38.55 -26.39
CA LYS A 147 0.00 39.87 -26.71
C LYS A 147 0.27 40.76 -25.50
N ARG A 148 -0.46 40.58 -24.39
CA ARG A 148 -0.34 41.40 -23.18
C ARG A 148 -0.30 40.51 -21.93
N PRO A 149 0.50 40.85 -20.92
CA PRO A 149 0.48 40.16 -19.63
C PRO A 149 -0.80 40.51 -18.86
N LYS A 150 -1.25 39.57 -18.02
CA LYS A 150 -2.27 39.84 -17.00
C LYS A 150 -1.52 40.37 -15.77
N LEU A 151 -1.62 41.66 -15.51
CA LEU A 151 -1.07 42.29 -14.32
C LEU A 151 -2.15 42.33 -13.22
N PHE A 152 -1.73 42.18 -11.96
CA PHE A 152 -2.62 42.23 -10.80
C PHE A 152 -2.69 43.62 -10.15
N SER A 153 -2.03 44.62 -10.74
CA SER A 153 -2.08 46.03 -10.28
C SER A 153 -3.01 46.85 -11.19
N SER A 154 -3.75 47.79 -10.61
CA SER A 154 -4.58 48.73 -11.39
C SER A 154 -3.76 49.86 -11.97
N ASP A 155 -2.80 50.37 -11.20
CA ASP A 155 -2.05 51.58 -11.51
C ASP A 155 -0.53 51.36 -11.52
N LEU A 156 0.19 52.28 -12.16
CA LEU A 156 1.65 52.25 -12.20
C LEU A 156 2.27 52.46 -10.82
N GLN A 157 1.63 53.26 -9.96
CA GLN A 157 2.11 53.48 -8.60
C GLN A 157 2.06 52.18 -7.78
N GLU A 158 0.95 51.44 -7.84
CA GLU A 158 0.80 50.16 -7.16
C GLU A 158 1.81 49.12 -7.68
N LEU A 159 2.06 49.11 -8.99
CA LEU A 159 3.09 48.25 -9.59
C LEU A 159 4.49 48.61 -9.05
N ALA A 160 4.81 49.89 -8.90
CA ALA A 160 6.09 50.33 -8.34
C ALA A 160 6.23 49.93 -6.86
N GLU A 161 5.19 50.10 -6.06
CA GLU A 161 5.18 49.70 -4.64
C GLU A 161 5.34 48.19 -4.47
N THR A 162 4.67 47.38 -5.30
CA THR A 162 4.83 45.92 -5.26
C THR A 162 6.22 45.47 -5.69
N ALA A 163 6.80 46.12 -6.72
CA ALA A 163 8.19 45.87 -7.13
C ALA A 163 9.18 46.20 -6.01
N GLN A 164 8.98 47.32 -5.30
CA GLN A 164 9.82 47.70 -4.17
C GLN A 164 9.69 46.72 -3.00
N LYS A 165 8.47 46.32 -2.63
CA LYS A 165 8.24 45.29 -1.60
C LYS A 165 8.89 43.96 -1.94
N ASN A 166 8.83 43.54 -3.21
CA ASN A 166 9.49 42.33 -3.67
C ASN A 166 11.01 42.44 -3.56
N ALA A 167 11.59 43.60 -3.90
CA ALA A 167 13.02 43.85 -3.76
C ALA A 167 13.45 43.86 -2.27
N GLU A 168 12.66 44.44 -1.38
CA GLU A 168 12.91 44.46 0.07
C GLU A 168 12.76 43.07 0.72
N THR A 169 11.82 42.26 0.21
CA THR A 169 11.58 40.89 0.71
C THR A 169 12.57 39.89 0.14
N TYR A 170 13.20 40.21 -1.00
CA TYR A 170 14.16 39.34 -1.65
C TYR A 170 15.39 39.14 -0.76
N LYS A 171 15.78 37.88 -0.60
CA LYS A 171 16.98 37.46 0.14
C LYS A 171 17.83 36.60 -0.77
N GLU A 172 19.05 37.06 -1.05
CA GLU A 172 20.02 36.35 -1.88
C GLU A 172 20.37 34.95 -1.37
N ASP A 173 20.23 34.71 -0.07
CA ASP A 173 20.46 33.39 0.55
C ASP A 173 19.36 32.35 0.28
N GLU A 174 18.14 32.81 0.01
CA GLU A 174 17.01 31.94 -0.31
C GLU A 174 16.90 31.67 -1.83
N ASP A 175 17.62 32.45 -2.65
CA ASP A 175 17.68 32.30 -4.10
C ASP A 175 18.58 31.11 -4.49
N LYS A 176 17.97 30.09 -5.10
CA LYS A 176 18.64 28.86 -5.54
C LYS A 176 19.23 28.97 -6.94
N ASP A 177 18.80 29.96 -7.72
CA ASP A 177 19.17 30.12 -9.13
C ASP A 177 20.34 31.11 -9.29
N ILE A 178 20.75 31.77 -8.20
CA ILE A 178 21.96 32.60 -8.18
C ILE A 178 23.19 31.72 -8.43
N VAL A 179 23.86 31.97 -9.55
CA VAL A 179 25.10 31.27 -9.90
C VAL A 179 26.21 31.78 -9.00
N ARG A 180 26.50 31.04 -7.94
CA ARG A 180 27.66 31.29 -7.07
C ARG A 180 28.89 30.65 -7.69
N GLU A 181 30.03 31.33 -7.58
CA GLU A 181 31.30 30.73 -8.00
C GLU A 181 31.50 29.39 -7.29
N ALA A 182 31.91 28.37 -8.05
CA ALA A 182 32.12 27.05 -7.49
C ALA A 182 33.23 27.15 -6.43
N PRO A 183 33.01 26.64 -5.21
CA PRO A 183 34.04 26.69 -4.17
C PRO A 183 35.31 26.00 -4.67
N GLU A 184 36.47 26.59 -4.40
CA GLU A 184 37.79 26.09 -4.82
C GLU A 184 38.06 24.66 -4.34
N ALA A 185 37.45 24.26 -3.22
CA ALA A 185 37.49 22.93 -2.67
C ALA A 185 36.21 22.15 -2.98
N ARG A 186 36.34 20.98 -3.61
CA ARG A 186 35.25 20.00 -3.72
C ARG A 186 35.02 19.38 -2.35
N ALA A 187 33.76 19.29 -1.93
CA ALA A 187 33.40 18.52 -0.75
C ALA A 187 33.88 17.07 -0.91
N GLU A 188 34.51 16.54 0.15
CA GLU A 188 35.02 15.17 0.16
C GLU A 188 33.88 14.15 -0.06
N MET A 189 34.24 12.99 -0.62
CA MET A 189 33.28 11.91 -0.81
C MET A 189 32.81 11.39 0.55
N ARG A 190 31.49 11.38 0.77
CA ARG A 190 30.91 10.76 1.97
C ARG A 190 31.35 9.29 2.07
N GLU A 191 31.82 8.90 3.24
CA GLU A 191 32.21 7.52 3.48
C GLU A 191 31.02 6.55 3.34
N CYS A 192 31.30 5.34 2.87
CA CYS A 192 30.27 4.32 2.66
C CYS A 192 29.62 3.83 3.97
N VAL A 193 30.24 4.10 5.12
CA VAL A 193 29.74 3.75 6.45
C VAL A 193 28.45 4.52 6.78
N PHE A 194 28.34 5.78 6.34
CA PHE A 194 27.14 6.60 6.57
C PHE A 194 25.91 6.12 5.80
N SER A 195 26.09 5.28 4.77
CA SER A 195 25.00 4.68 4.00
C SER A 195 24.51 3.35 4.58
N LYS A 196 25.16 2.83 5.63
CA LYS A 196 24.73 1.60 6.30
C LYS A 196 23.36 1.83 6.95
N GLY A 197 22.51 0.80 6.96
CA GLY A 197 21.12 0.91 7.41
C GLY A 197 20.11 1.25 6.31
N GLN A 198 20.54 1.85 5.19
CA GLN A 198 19.65 2.26 4.09
C GLN A 198 19.59 1.24 2.93
N SER A 199 20.15 0.05 3.11
CA SER A 199 20.24 -0.95 2.04
C SER A 199 18.88 -1.58 1.69
N LYS A 200 18.68 -1.95 0.41
CA LYS A 200 17.47 -2.67 -0.07
C LYS A 200 17.18 -3.95 0.73
N ARG A 201 18.22 -4.66 1.16
CA ARG A 201 18.07 -5.87 1.98
C ARG A 201 17.37 -5.58 3.31
N ILE A 202 17.80 -4.52 4.00
CA ILE A 202 17.23 -4.13 5.31
C ILE A 202 15.78 -3.65 5.12
N TRP A 203 15.51 -2.87 4.08
CA TRP A 203 14.15 -2.42 3.77
C TRP A 203 13.19 -3.57 3.44
N ASN A 204 13.64 -4.58 2.69
CA ASN A 204 12.83 -5.76 2.41
C ASN A 204 12.51 -6.55 3.67
N GLU A 205 13.50 -6.69 4.56
CA GLU A 205 13.29 -7.32 5.88
C GLU A 205 12.30 -6.52 6.74
N LEU A 206 12.43 -5.19 6.77
CA LEU A 206 11.51 -4.30 7.47
C LEU A 206 10.07 -4.45 6.95
N HIS A 207 9.86 -4.37 5.64
CA HIS A 207 8.53 -4.51 5.04
C HIS A 207 7.91 -5.89 5.29
N LYS A 208 8.72 -6.95 5.27
CA LYS A 208 8.28 -8.29 5.64
C LYS A 208 7.77 -8.32 7.09
N VAL A 209 8.50 -7.71 8.02
CA VAL A 209 8.08 -7.65 9.43
C VAL A 209 6.78 -6.86 9.57
N VAL A 210 6.70 -5.66 8.98
CA VAL A 210 5.51 -4.80 9.01
C VAL A 210 4.26 -5.52 8.49
N ASP A 211 4.36 -6.26 7.38
CA ASP A 211 3.23 -6.97 6.78
C ASP A 211 2.82 -8.21 7.60
N SER A 212 3.78 -8.83 8.29
CA SER A 212 3.52 -10.01 9.14
C SER A 212 3.03 -9.67 10.55
N SER A 213 3.18 -8.41 10.98
CA SER A 213 2.92 -7.98 12.36
C SER A 213 1.53 -7.38 12.53
N ASP A 214 0.81 -7.80 13.57
CA ASP A 214 -0.45 -7.14 13.97
C ASP A 214 -0.20 -5.81 14.71
N VAL A 215 0.92 -5.70 15.42
CA VAL A 215 1.33 -4.52 16.20
C VAL A 215 2.80 -4.22 15.96
N VAL A 216 3.11 -2.96 15.65
CA VAL A 216 4.48 -2.46 15.49
C VAL A 216 4.80 -1.52 16.65
N VAL A 217 5.92 -1.78 17.33
CA VAL A 217 6.42 -0.92 18.41
C VAL A 217 7.65 -0.18 17.88
N GLN A 218 7.58 1.15 17.88
CA GLN A 218 8.73 1.99 17.57
C GLN A 218 9.53 2.25 18.85
N VAL A 219 10.67 1.59 18.99
CA VAL A 219 11.59 1.83 20.10
C VAL A 219 12.37 3.11 19.82
N LEU A 220 12.41 4.01 20.80
CA LEU A 220 13.11 5.29 20.73
C LEU A 220 14.20 5.34 21.79
N ASP A 221 15.30 6.05 21.50
CA ASP A 221 16.29 6.38 22.52
C ASP A 221 15.78 7.57 23.34
N ALA A 222 15.76 7.42 24.67
CA ALA A 222 15.28 8.47 25.57
C ALA A 222 16.17 9.73 25.57
N ARG A 223 17.43 9.62 25.14
CA ARG A 223 18.37 10.75 25.09
C ARG A 223 18.09 11.70 23.95
N ASP A 224 17.64 11.16 22.81
CA ASP A 224 17.24 11.94 21.64
C ASP A 224 16.07 11.26 20.93
N PRO A 225 14.85 11.41 21.48
CA PRO A 225 13.67 10.75 20.93
C PRO A 225 13.23 11.36 19.60
N GLN A 226 13.57 12.62 19.29
CA GLN A 226 13.19 13.23 18.00
C GLN A 226 14.16 12.86 16.89
N GLY A 227 15.47 12.80 17.16
CA GLY A 227 16.46 12.38 16.18
C GLY A 227 16.41 10.89 15.86
N THR A 228 16.08 10.04 16.84
CA THR A 228 15.96 8.58 16.63
C THR A 228 14.59 8.14 16.10
N ARG A 229 13.64 9.08 15.97
CA ARG A 229 12.32 8.78 15.41
C ARG A 229 12.37 8.75 13.89
N SER A 230 12.00 7.61 13.31
CA SER A 230 11.79 7.51 11.86
C SER A 230 10.44 8.14 11.47
N SER A 231 10.47 9.21 10.68
CA SER A 231 9.27 9.91 10.19
C SER A 231 8.42 9.07 9.24
N ILE A 232 9.07 8.16 8.51
CA ILE A 232 8.47 7.37 7.43
C ILE A 232 7.48 6.30 7.92
N SER A 233 7.61 5.87 9.18
CA SER A 233 6.75 4.84 9.78
C SER A 233 5.39 5.35 10.26
N ARG A 234 5.17 6.68 10.23
CA ARG A 234 3.91 7.32 10.66
C ARG A 234 2.95 7.63 9.49
N ALA A 235 3.39 7.46 8.25
CA ALA A 235 2.63 7.85 7.05
C ALA A 235 1.71 6.76 6.48
N THR A 236 1.58 5.62 7.16
CA THR A 236 0.65 4.52 6.84
C THR A 236 -0.39 4.37 7.92
#